data_AF-A0A0F9WA92-F1
#
_entry.id   AF-A0A0F9WA92-F1
#
_cell.length_a   1.000
_cell.length_b   1.000
_cell.length_c   1.000
_cell.angle_alpha   90.00
_cell.angle_beta   90.00
_cell.angle_gamma   90.00
#
_symmetry.space_group_name_H-M   'P 1'
#
loop_
_entity.id
_entity.type
_entity.pdbx_description
1 polymer ?
#
loop_
_entity_poly.entity_id
_entity_poly.type
_entity_poly.pdbx_seq_one_letter_code
_entity_poly.pdbx_strand_id
1 'polypeptide(L)'
;MRRNFFQKTILPIIGTDINCSINFLKSKGLTKRSMCFVYYSRDIYRLACSKIKDKFVWKCGNKQCLKFRTTLSIRNNSFFEKTRIDLQMRVYSIYLWSINTSHKNIGVLARLGHNMVADMCRSFRNACVEFFTRNPIFLSGPGIICQIDERSFFHKQKYHGGTNARTSSLGFCDG
;
A
#
# COMPACT_ATOMS: atom_id res chain seq x y z
N MET A 1 -11.66 8.11 15.16
CA MET A 1 -10.31 8.02 14.55
C MET A 1 -10.31 8.07 13.01
N ARG A 2 -11.12 7.25 12.31
CA ARG A 2 -11.10 7.12 10.84
C ARG A 2 -11.39 8.40 10.03
N ARG A 3 -12.41 9.19 10.43
CA ARG A 3 -12.78 10.46 9.75
C ARG A 3 -11.67 11.52 9.79
N ASN A 4 -11.00 11.66 10.95
CA ASN A 4 -9.91 12.62 11.16
C ASN A 4 -8.69 12.30 10.29
N PHE A 5 -8.32 11.02 10.15
CA PHE A 5 -7.19 10.63 9.30
C PHE A 5 -7.47 10.90 7.82
N PHE A 6 -8.68 10.58 7.35
CA PHE A 6 -9.09 10.87 5.98
C PHE A 6 -9.00 12.36 5.68
N GLN A 7 -9.59 13.20 6.53
CA GLN A 7 -9.64 14.64 6.31
C GLN A 7 -8.26 15.31 6.42
N LYS A 8 -7.43 14.92 7.39
CA LYS A 8 -6.14 15.58 7.64
C LYS A 8 -5.01 15.06 6.75
N THR A 9 -5.08 13.81 6.30
CA THR A 9 -3.96 13.18 5.59
C THR A 9 -4.32 12.80 4.16
N ILE A 10 -5.45 12.12 3.95
CA ILE A 10 -5.78 11.55 2.64
C ILE A 10 -6.40 12.57 1.68
N LEU A 11 -7.31 13.43 2.16
CA LEU A 11 -7.92 14.48 1.33
C LEU A 11 -6.88 15.43 0.71
N PRO A 12 -5.88 15.95 1.45
CA PRO A 12 -4.84 16.78 0.86
C PRO A 12 -4.05 16.04 -0.21
N ILE A 13 -3.77 14.75 -0.02
CA ILE A 13 -2.99 13.94 -0.97
C ILE A 13 -3.73 13.81 -2.31
N ILE A 14 -5.05 13.57 -2.28
CA ILE A 14 -5.87 13.29 -3.47
C ILE A 14 -6.39 14.58 -4.12
N GLY A 15 -6.74 15.58 -3.33
CA GLY A 15 -7.39 16.81 -3.78
C GLY A 15 -6.43 17.96 -4.12
N THR A 16 -5.13 17.82 -3.86
CA THR A 16 -4.13 18.87 -4.14
C THR A 16 -3.08 18.38 -5.16
N ASP A 17 -2.05 19.20 -5.37
CA ASP A 17 -1.01 18.94 -6.35
C ASP A 17 -0.29 17.59 -6.11
N ILE A 18 0.12 16.95 -7.20
CA ILE A 18 0.75 15.61 -7.16
C ILE A 18 2.07 15.60 -6.36
N ASN A 19 2.70 16.77 -6.17
CA ASN A 19 3.84 16.92 -5.26
C ASN A 19 3.50 16.51 -3.82
N CYS A 20 2.29 16.78 -3.32
CA CYS A 20 1.87 16.42 -1.97
C CYS A 20 1.94 14.91 -1.76
N SER A 21 1.47 14.13 -2.75
CA SER A 21 1.55 12.66 -2.71
C SER A 21 2.98 12.16 -2.72
N ILE A 22 3.82 12.71 -3.60
CA ILE A 22 5.22 12.30 -3.70
C ILE A 22 5.96 12.63 -2.39
N ASN A 23 5.74 13.82 -1.84
CA ASN A 23 6.37 14.25 -0.59
C ASN A 23 5.90 13.42 0.61
N PHE A 24 4.61 13.08 0.67
CA PHE A 24 4.08 12.16 1.68
C PHE A 24 4.72 10.78 1.59
N LEU A 25 4.80 10.20 0.39
CA LEU A 25 5.41 8.88 0.20
C LEU A 25 6.91 8.88 0.57
N LYS A 26 7.62 9.97 0.27
CA LYS A 26 9.02 10.17 0.68
C LYS A 26 9.18 10.32 2.20
N SER A 27 8.27 11.03 2.86
CA SER A 27 8.33 11.20 4.32
C SER A 27 8.12 9.86 5.02
N LYS A 28 7.26 9.00 4.47
CA LYS A 28 7.03 7.62 4.91
C LYS A 28 8.08 6.60 4.45
N GLY A 29 9.05 7.01 3.63
CA GLY A 29 10.10 6.11 3.13
C GLY A 29 9.61 5.07 2.11
N LEU A 30 8.41 5.24 1.57
CA LEU A 30 7.81 4.32 0.59
C LEU A 30 8.31 4.58 -0.84
N THR A 31 8.90 5.74 -1.08
CA THR A 31 9.65 6.08 -2.29
C THR A 31 11.00 6.67 -1.92
N LYS A 32 12.00 6.48 -2.77
CA LYS A 32 13.36 6.99 -2.51
C LYS A 32 13.35 8.52 -2.44
N ARG A 33 14.07 9.07 -1.46
CA ARG A 33 14.25 10.53 -1.30
C ARG A 33 15.22 11.09 -2.33
N SER A 34 16.24 10.32 -2.69
CA SER A 34 17.21 10.54 -3.76
C SER A 34 17.65 9.19 -4.36
N MET A 35 18.13 9.17 -5.61
CA MET A 35 18.50 7.93 -6.31
C MET A 35 19.66 8.15 -7.27
N CYS A 36 20.89 7.81 -6.87
CA CYS A 36 22.03 7.67 -7.78
C CYS A 36 22.51 6.22 -7.80
N PHE A 37 22.90 5.72 -8.97
CA PHE A 37 23.28 4.32 -9.16
C PHE A 37 24.78 4.06 -8.98
N VAL A 38 25.63 5.08 -9.03
CA VAL A 38 27.09 4.88 -9.21
C VAL A 38 27.92 5.67 -8.20
N TYR A 39 27.52 6.91 -7.90
CA TYR A 39 28.18 7.75 -6.91
C TYR A 39 27.11 8.23 -5.95
N TYR A 40 27.38 8.38 -4.65
CA TYR A 40 26.49 9.01 -3.67
C TYR A 40 26.24 10.50 -4.00
N SER A 41 25.83 10.83 -5.23
CA SER A 41 25.84 12.19 -5.74
C SER A 41 24.57 12.91 -5.33
N ARG A 42 24.79 14.09 -4.76
CA ARG A 42 23.77 15.07 -4.35
C ARG A 42 23.07 15.72 -5.56
N ASP A 43 23.56 15.48 -6.78
CA ASP A 43 23.10 16.10 -8.03
C ASP A 43 21.98 15.32 -8.75
N ILE A 44 20.91 15.03 -8.02
CA ILE A 44 19.69 14.45 -8.58
C ILE A 44 18.54 15.35 -8.26
N TYR A 45 17.85 15.77 -9.31
CA TYR A 45 16.71 16.64 -9.21
C TYR A 45 15.50 16.01 -9.86
N ARG A 46 14.33 16.45 -9.39
CA ARG A 46 13.06 16.09 -10.01
C ARG A 46 12.87 16.99 -11.22
N LEU A 47 12.53 16.38 -12.35
CA LEU A 47 12.16 17.10 -13.55
C LEU A 47 10.67 16.86 -13.81
N ALA A 48 9.93 17.94 -14.09
CA ALA A 48 8.55 17.84 -14.53
C ALA A 48 8.49 17.18 -15.92
N CYS A 49 7.60 16.22 -16.09
CA CYS A 49 7.39 15.50 -17.34
C CYS A 49 5.89 15.22 -17.51
N SER A 50 5.21 16.02 -18.34
CA SER A 50 3.75 15.94 -18.53
C SER A 50 3.26 14.65 -19.17
N LYS A 51 4.14 13.94 -19.89
CA LYS A 51 3.80 12.70 -20.62
C LYS A 51 3.55 11.49 -19.71
N ILE A 52 4.02 11.54 -18.46
CA ILE A 52 3.87 10.45 -17.51
C ILE A 52 2.79 10.75 -16.46
N LYS A 53 2.15 9.70 -15.95
CA LYS A 53 1.02 9.82 -15.01
C LYS A 53 1.35 10.64 -13.76
N ASP A 54 2.55 10.47 -13.20
CA ASP A 54 2.95 11.18 -11.97
C ASP A 54 3.54 12.56 -12.20
N LYS A 55 3.64 13.00 -13.46
CA LYS A 55 4.19 14.30 -13.87
C LYS A 55 5.65 14.57 -13.48
N PHE A 56 6.35 13.63 -12.85
CA PHE A 56 7.73 13.81 -12.38
C PHE A 56 8.62 12.60 -12.63
N VAL A 57 9.85 12.86 -13.08
CA VAL A 57 10.93 11.88 -13.22
C VAL A 57 12.15 12.29 -12.42
N TRP A 58 12.97 11.31 -12.06
CA TRP A 58 14.34 11.54 -11.60
C TRP A 58 15.25 11.76 -12.79
N LYS A 59 16.11 12.78 -12.72
CA LYS A 59 17.16 13.02 -13.71
C LYS A 59 18.51 13.15 -13.02
N CYS A 60 19.52 12.47 -13.57
CA CYS A 60 20.89 12.58 -13.08
C CYS A 60 21.56 13.83 -13.65
N GLY A 61 22.01 14.72 -12.76
CA GLY A 61 22.77 15.92 -13.10
C GLY A 61 24.30 15.74 -13.07
N ASN A 62 24.79 14.63 -12.50
CA ASN A 62 26.22 14.38 -12.38
C ASN A 62 26.83 14.00 -13.74
N LYS A 63 27.70 14.87 -14.29
CA LYS A 63 28.40 14.67 -15.56
C LYS A 63 29.37 13.48 -15.55
N GLN A 64 29.88 13.10 -14.38
CA GLN A 64 30.81 11.97 -14.20
C GLN A 64 30.07 10.62 -14.06
N CYS A 65 28.73 10.64 -14.00
CA CYS A 65 27.94 9.43 -13.91
C CYS A 65 27.70 8.84 -15.31
N LEU A 66 27.89 7.52 -15.46
CA LEU A 66 27.54 6.79 -16.69
C LEU A 66 26.06 6.97 -17.09
N LYS A 67 25.21 7.28 -16.12
CA LYS A 67 23.77 7.55 -16.30
C LYS A 67 23.46 9.05 -16.41
N PHE A 68 24.42 9.91 -16.73
CA PHE A 68 24.21 11.34 -16.92
C PHE A 68 23.07 11.61 -17.90
N ARG A 69 22.19 12.58 -17.58
CA ARG A 69 20.98 12.96 -18.34
C ARG A 69 19.92 11.88 -18.54
N THR A 70 20.16 10.64 -18.11
CA THR A 70 19.13 9.60 -18.13
C THR A 70 18.01 9.95 -17.16
N THR A 71 16.81 9.50 -17.50
CA THR A 71 15.61 9.69 -16.71
C THR A 71 15.13 8.37 -16.13
N LEU A 72 14.59 8.41 -14.92
CA LEU A 72 14.01 7.26 -14.24
C LEU A 72 12.68 7.64 -13.61
N SER A 73 11.79 6.66 -13.51
CA SER A 73 10.53 6.85 -12.79
C SER A 73 10.77 7.19 -11.33
N ILE A 74 9.97 8.09 -10.77
CA ILE A 74 9.96 8.37 -9.33
C ILE A 74 9.57 7.14 -8.49
N ARG A 75 8.96 6.14 -9.12
CA ARG A 75 8.55 4.87 -8.51
C ARG A 75 9.63 3.79 -8.56
N ASN A 76 10.75 4.03 -9.25
CA ASN A 76 11.77 3.03 -9.48
C ASN A 76 12.31 2.44 -8.16
N ASN A 77 12.43 1.12 -8.08
CA ASN A 77 12.86 0.38 -6.90
C ASN A 77 12.01 0.71 -5.65
N SER A 78 10.69 0.67 -5.84
CA SER A 78 9.73 0.84 -4.75
C SER A 78 8.52 -0.07 -4.96
N PHE A 79 7.69 -0.19 -3.93
CA PHE A 79 6.41 -0.91 -4.00
C PHE A 79 5.49 -0.41 -5.15
N PHE A 80 5.69 0.82 -5.62
CA PHE A 80 4.88 1.44 -6.65
C PHE A 80 5.40 1.23 -8.08
N GLU A 81 6.54 0.56 -8.28
CA GLU A 81 7.21 0.52 -9.58
C GLU A 81 6.33 -0.03 -10.71
N LYS A 82 5.63 -1.13 -10.46
CA LYS A 82 4.81 -1.83 -11.47
C LYS A 82 3.34 -1.37 -11.50
N THR A 83 3.01 -0.23 -10.88
CA THR A 83 1.60 0.20 -10.77
C THR A 83 1.11 0.85 -12.06
N ARG A 84 -0.09 0.46 -12.52
CA ARG A 84 -0.71 1.03 -13.72
C ARG A 84 -1.40 2.38 -13.49
N ILE A 85 -1.64 2.75 -12.23
CA ILE A 85 -2.31 3.99 -11.82
C ILE A 85 -1.29 5.00 -11.28
N ASP A 86 -1.67 6.28 -11.21
CA ASP A 86 -0.87 7.34 -10.58
C ASP A 86 -0.73 7.11 -9.07
N LEU A 87 0.28 7.74 -8.46
CA LEU A 87 0.56 7.60 -7.04
C LEU A 87 -0.57 8.13 -6.14
N GLN A 88 -1.30 9.17 -6.56
CA GLN A 88 -2.42 9.73 -5.79
C GLN A 88 -3.52 8.69 -5.61
N MET A 89 -3.98 8.11 -6.73
CA MET A 89 -5.01 7.09 -6.74
C MET A 89 -4.54 5.80 -6.07
N ARG A 90 -3.24 5.50 -6.15
CA ARG A 90 -2.66 4.36 -5.44
C ARG A 90 -2.73 4.53 -3.92
N VAL A 91 -2.38 5.71 -3.40
CA VAL A 91 -2.49 6.02 -1.96
C VAL A 91 -3.95 6.00 -1.51
N TYR A 92 -4.86 6.58 -2.31
CA TYR A 92 -6.29 6.53 -1.99
C TYR A 92 -6.81 5.09 -1.90
N SER A 93 -6.40 4.24 -2.84
CA SER A 93 -6.81 2.85 -2.87
C SER A 93 -6.28 2.04 -1.68
N ILE A 94 -5.05 2.34 -1.21
CA ILE A 94 -4.51 1.77 0.03
C ILE A 94 -5.39 2.17 1.21
N TYR A 95 -5.78 3.45 1.30
CA TYR A 95 -6.69 3.92 2.35
C TYR A 95 -8.03 3.18 2.31
N LEU A 96 -8.69 3.11 1.15
CA LEU A 96 -9.98 2.41 1.02
C LEU A 96 -9.88 0.92 1.38
N TRP A 97 -8.79 0.26 0.96
CA TRP A 97 -8.54 -1.13 1.31
C TRP A 97 -8.30 -1.30 2.83
N SER A 98 -7.57 -0.39 3.46
CA SER A 98 -7.26 -0.44 4.91
C SER A 98 -8.50 -0.28 5.80
N ILE A 99 -9.55 0.38 5.31
CA ILE A 99 -10.84 0.51 6.02
C ILE A 99 -11.84 -0.59 5.64
N ASN A 100 -11.36 -1.65 4.98
CA ASN A 100 -12.16 -2.80 4.53
C ASN A 100 -13.29 -2.44 3.55
N THR A 101 -13.03 -1.48 2.65
CA THR A 101 -13.98 -1.15 1.57
C THR A 101 -14.07 -2.31 0.58
N SER A 102 -15.27 -2.68 0.15
CA SER A 102 -15.47 -3.75 -0.84
C SER A 102 -14.78 -3.41 -2.18
N HIS A 103 -14.31 -4.43 -2.91
CA HIS A 103 -13.66 -4.22 -4.21
C HIS A 103 -14.55 -3.44 -5.20
N LYS A 104 -15.86 -3.71 -5.20
CA LYS A 104 -16.83 -2.97 -6.01
C LYS A 104 -16.80 -1.48 -5.67
N ASN A 105 -16.86 -1.14 -4.39
CA ASN A 105 -16.86 0.25 -3.94
C ASN A 105 -15.51 0.92 -4.18
N ILE A 106 -14.39 0.20 -4.03
CA ILE A 106 -13.06 0.71 -4.41
C ILE A 106 -13.04 1.05 -5.91
N GLY A 107 -13.57 0.18 -6.76
CA GLY A 107 -13.67 0.43 -8.20
C GLY A 107 -14.46 1.68 -8.54
N VAL A 108 -15.62 1.87 -7.90
CA VAL A 108 -16.45 3.08 -8.08
C VAL A 108 -15.73 4.34 -7.57
N LEU A 109 -15.22 4.32 -6.35
CA LEU A 109 -14.62 5.49 -5.69
C LEU A 109 -13.29 5.91 -6.34
N ALA A 110 -12.46 4.96 -6.75
CA ALA A 110 -11.17 5.22 -7.40
C ALA A 110 -11.28 5.25 -8.94
N ARG A 111 -12.48 5.03 -9.49
CA ARG A 111 -12.75 4.96 -10.95
C ARG A 111 -11.85 3.94 -11.66
N LEU A 112 -11.72 2.75 -11.08
CA LEU A 112 -10.87 1.67 -11.58
C LEU A 112 -11.71 0.47 -12.03
N GLY A 113 -11.23 -0.19 -13.09
CA GLY A 113 -11.82 -1.45 -13.55
C GLY A 113 -11.64 -2.58 -12.54
N HIS A 114 -12.57 -3.54 -12.54
CA HIS A 114 -12.58 -4.67 -11.61
C HIS A 114 -11.24 -5.41 -11.51
N ASN A 115 -10.65 -5.75 -12.66
CA ASN A 115 -9.39 -6.50 -12.71
C ASN A 115 -8.23 -5.69 -12.11
N MET A 116 -8.21 -4.37 -12.33
CA MET A 116 -7.20 -3.49 -11.74
C MET A 116 -7.32 -3.42 -10.23
N VAL A 117 -8.55 -3.39 -9.70
CA VAL A 117 -8.80 -3.42 -8.25
C VAL A 117 -8.35 -4.75 -7.66
N ALA A 118 -8.70 -5.87 -8.29
CA ALA A 118 -8.29 -7.19 -7.84
C ALA A 118 -6.76 -7.35 -7.79
N ASP A 119 -6.06 -6.95 -8.86
CA ASP A 119 -4.60 -6.94 -8.94
C ASP A 119 -3.98 -6.06 -7.85
N MET A 120 -4.56 -4.89 -7.63
CA MET A 120 -4.10 -3.95 -6.62
C MET A 120 -4.29 -4.51 -5.20
N CYS A 121 -5.46 -5.01 -4.86
CA CYS A 121 -5.71 -5.63 -3.55
C CYS A 121 -4.89 -6.89 -3.34
N ARG A 122 -4.57 -7.65 -4.39
CA ARG A 122 -3.58 -8.74 -4.33
C ARG A 122 -2.20 -8.21 -3.96
N SER A 123 -1.74 -7.14 -4.60
CA SER A 123 -0.42 -6.56 -4.28
C SER A 123 -0.31 -6.03 -2.85
N PHE A 124 -1.40 -5.48 -2.28
CA PHE A 124 -1.43 -5.07 -0.87
C PHE A 124 -1.31 -6.27 0.08
N ARG A 125 -2.07 -7.34 -0.19
CA ARG A 125 -1.98 -8.59 0.58
C ARG A 125 -0.59 -9.19 0.52
N ASN A 126 0.04 -9.23 -0.65
CA ASN A 126 1.41 -9.74 -0.79
C ASN A 126 2.40 -8.93 0.05
N ALA A 127 2.26 -7.61 0.12
CA ALA A 127 3.08 -6.78 0.99
C ALA A 127 2.88 -7.10 2.48
N CYS A 128 1.64 -7.35 2.92
CA CYS A 128 1.36 -7.80 4.28
C CYS A 128 1.96 -9.17 4.57
N VAL A 129 1.83 -10.13 3.64
CA VAL A 129 2.43 -11.48 3.76
C VAL A 129 3.95 -11.37 3.90
N GLU A 130 4.61 -10.60 3.05
CA GLU A 130 6.06 -10.38 3.14
C GLU A 130 6.45 -9.76 4.49
N PHE A 131 5.69 -8.79 4.98
CA PHE A 131 5.93 -8.18 6.29
C PHE A 131 5.83 -9.20 7.42
N PHE A 132 4.75 -9.97 7.50
CA PHE A 132 4.54 -10.96 8.57
C PHE A 132 5.46 -12.18 8.44
N THR A 133 5.92 -12.51 7.23
CA THR A 133 6.94 -13.55 7.03
C THR A 133 8.28 -13.12 7.64
N ARG A 134 8.65 -11.84 7.51
CA ARG A 134 9.88 -11.29 8.10
C ARG A 134 9.75 -10.91 9.57
N ASN A 135 8.53 -10.62 10.02
CA ASN A 135 8.20 -10.22 11.38
C ASN A 135 7.13 -11.17 11.90
N PRO A 136 7.49 -12.44 12.18
CA PRO A 136 6.52 -13.43 12.63
C PRO A 136 5.90 -12.95 13.93
N ILE A 137 4.56 -12.93 13.96
CA ILE A 137 3.83 -12.70 15.20
C ILE A 137 3.77 -14.04 15.91
N PHE A 138 4.40 -14.12 17.07
CA PHE A 138 4.22 -15.24 17.97
C PHE A 138 2.90 -15.06 18.70
N LEU A 139 1.95 -15.94 18.40
CA LEU A 139 0.66 -15.98 19.11
C LEU A 139 0.81 -16.67 20.47
N SER A 140 1.89 -17.43 20.67
CA SER A 140 2.20 -18.14 21.92
C SER A 140 3.24 -17.41 22.78
N GLY A 141 3.14 -17.64 24.09
CA GLY A 141 4.20 -17.35 25.05
C GLY A 141 5.17 -18.54 25.21
N PRO A 142 6.28 -18.36 25.97
CA PRO A 142 7.22 -19.44 26.26
C PRO A 142 6.51 -20.65 26.88
N GLY A 143 6.72 -21.84 26.31
CA GLY A 143 6.14 -23.10 26.80
C GLY A 143 4.67 -23.34 26.43
N ILE A 144 4.02 -22.45 25.68
CA ILE A 144 2.61 -22.58 25.27
C ILE A 144 2.54 -23.00 23.80
N ILE A 145 1.85 -24.09 23.51
CA ILE A 145 1.53 -24.52 22.14
C ILE A 145 0.19 -23.87 21.76
N CYS A 146 0.22 -22.88 20.88
CA CYS A 146 -1.02 -22.33 20.31
C CYS A 146 -1.49 -23.21 19.16
N GLN A 147 -2.46 -24.08 19.44
CA GLN A 147 -3.19 -24.81 18.40
C GLN A 147 -4.29 -23.91 17.84
N ILE A 148 -4.26 -23.66 16.53
CA ILE A 148 -5.33 -22.96 15.85
C ILE A 148 -6.22 -24.01 15.20
N ASP A 149 -7.46 -24.13 15.68
CA ASP A 149 -8.44 -25.04 15.07
C ASP A 149 -8.79 -24.55 13.67
N GLU A 150 -8.59 -25.41 12.66
CA GLU A 150 -8.89 -25.15 11.26
C GLU A 150 -10.35 -24.69 11.05
N ARG A 151 -11.28 -25.19 11.88
CA ARG A 151 -12.70 -24.79 11.84
C ARG A 151 -12.91 -23.28 12.07
N SER A 152 -11.96 -22.62 12.74
CA SER A 152 -11.97 -21.16 12.95
C SER A 152 -11.83 -20.38 11.64
N PHE A 153 -11.25 -20.99 10.60
CA PHE A 153 -11.08 -20.38 9.27
C PHE A 153 -12.12 -20.83 8.24
N PHE A 154 -12.78 -21.98 8.47
CA PHE A 154 -13.76 -22.55 7.55
C PHE A 154 -15.19 -22.44 8.09
N HIS A 155 -15.66 -21.23 8.36
CA HIS A 155 -17.09 -21.05 8.61
C HIS A 155 -17.85 -21.13 7.27
N LYS A 156 -18.24 -22.34 6.85
CA LYS A 156 -19.30 -22.49 5.84
C LYS A 156 -20.55 -21.86 6.45
N GLN A 157 -21.10 -20.81 5.83
CA GLN A 157 -22.44 -20.36 6.18
C GLN A 157 -23.38 -21.56 5.99
N LYS A 158 -24.05 -21.98 7.06
CA LYS A 158 -25.11 -22.99 6.95
C LYS A 158 -26.19 -22.38 6.07
N TYR A 159 -26.41 -22.96 4.89
CA TYR A 159 -27.58 -22.65 4.08
C TYR A 159 -28.83 -22.98 4.91
N HIS A 160 -29.77 -22.05 5.01
CA HIS A 160 -31.06 -22.18 5.72
C HIS A 160 -31.04 -22.17 7.26
N GLY A 161 -30.26 -21.27 7.89
CA GLY A 161 -30.42 -20.98 9.32
C GLY A 161 -30.46 -19.48 9.57
N GLY A 162 -31.67 -18.92 9.71
CA GLY A 162 -31.84 -17.52 10.06
C GLY A 162 -31.35 -17.20 11.47
N THR A 163 -30.94 -15.95 11.65
CA THR A 163 -30.81 -15.18 12.91
C THR A 163 -29.38 -14.89 13.41
N ASN A 164 -28.94 -13.67 13.11
CA ASN A 164 -28.13 -12.73 13.91
C ASN A 164 -26.91 -13.27 14.69
N ALA A 165 -25.73 -13.23 14.06
CA ALA A 165 -24.45 -13.32 14.76
C ALA A 165 -24.19 -12.03 15.59
N ARG A 166 -24.73 -11.98 16.81
CA ARG A 166 -24.15 -11.18 17.89
C ARG A 166 -23.33 -12.12 18.76
N THR A 167 -22.03 -11.84 18.85
CA THR A 167 -21.13 -12.26 19.92
C THR A 167 -20.93 -13.77 20.07
N SER A 168 -19.99 -14.35 19.32
CA SER A 168 -19.26 -15.52 19.80
C SER A 168 -18.13 -15.02 20.73
N SER A 169 -18.39 -15.12 22.02
CA SER A 169 -17.42 -14.94 23.10
C SER A 169 -16.22 -15.88 22.90
N LEU A 170 -15.02 -15.36 23.15
CA LEU A 170 -13.82 -16.16 23.33
C LEU A 170 -14.09 -17.20 24.42
N GLY A 171 -14.08 -18.49 24.06
CA GLY A 171 -13.90 -19.55 25.03
C GLY A 171 -12.42 -19.59 25.42
N PHE A 172 -12.09 -19.00 26.56
CA PHE A 172 -10.89 -19.36 27.30
C PHE A 172 -11.17 -20.73 27.95
N CYS A 173 -10.35 -21.72 27.64
CA CYS A 173 -10.29 -22.93 28.46
C CYS A 173 -9.35 -22.63 29.63
N ASP A 174 -9.92 -22.41 30.81
CA ASP A 174 -9.22 -22.59 32.08
C ASP A 174 -9.26 -24.08 32.46
N GLY A 175 -8.12 -24.63 32.90
CA GLY A 175 -8.00 -25.98 33.47
C GLY A 175 -6.85 -26.78 32.89
#